data_AF-A0A966J635-F1
#
_entry.id   AF-A0A966J635-F1
#
_cell.length_a   1.000
_cell.length_b   1.000
_cell.length_c   1.000
_cell.angle_alpha   90.00
_cell.angle_beta   90.00
_cell.angle_gamma   90.00
#
_symmetry.space_group_name_H-M   'P 1'
#
loop_
_entity.id
_entity.type
_entity.pdbx_description
1 polymer ?
#
loop_
_entity_poly.entity_id
_entity_poly.type
_entity_poly.pdbx_seq_one_letter_code
_entity_poly.pdbx_strand_id
1 'polypeptide(L)' 'MTSGSKILVWDLPVRVMHWALPILVVCAWLTRKLEGDWFAWHVRCGYAVLVIVATRITWGFVGTRY' A
#
# COMPACT_ATOMS: atom_id res chain seq x y z
N MET A 1 33.79 21.29 5.53
CA MET A 1 32.36 21.03 5.78
C MET A 1 31.97 19.85 4.91
N THR A 2 31.95 18.64 5.45
CA THR A 2 31.46 17.46 4.71
C THR A 2 29.96 17.64 4.56
N SER A 3 29.52 18.01 3.35
CA SER A 3 28.10 17.98 2.98
C SER A 3 27.62 16.53 3.11
N GLY A 4 26.96 16.22 4.24
CA GLY A 4 26.39 14.91 4.49
C GLY A 4 25.40 14.56 3.38
N SER A 5 25.76 13.58 2.56
CA SER A 5 24.89 13.07 1.51
C SER A 5 23.65 12.49 2.17
N LYS A 6 22.46 13.08 1.94
CA LYS A 6 21.20 12.50 2.41
C LYS A 6 20.91 11.26 1.58
N ILE A 7 21.11 10.09 2.17
CA ILE A 7 20.65 8.83 1.59
C ILE A 7 19.13 8.79 1.75
N LEU A 8 18.41 8.83 0.63
CA LEU A 8 16.95 8.68 0.60
C LEU A 8 16.63 7.19 0.79
N VAL A 9 16.47 6.77 2.04
CA VAL A 9 16.12 5.38 2.41
C VAL A 9 14.66 5.05 2.06
N TRP A 10 13.84 6.07 1.80
CA TRP A 10 12.41 5.92 1.60
C TRP A 10 11.93 6.46 0.25
N ASP A 11 11.98 5.59 -0.76
CA ASP A 11 11.50 5.91 -2.09
C ASP A 11 10.02 6.33 -2.08
N LEU A 12 9.67 7.32 -2.90
CA LEU A 12 8.30 7.79 -3.08
C LEU A 12 7.29 6.65 -3.38
N PRO A 13 7.57 5.69 -4.28
CA PRO A 13 6.69 4.55 -4.56
C PRO A 13 6.39 3.68 -3.33
N VAL A 14 7.41 3.37 -2.53
CA VAL A 14 7.26 2.57 -1.30
C VAL A 14 6.33 3.25 -0.31
N ARG A 15 6.43 4.58 -0.20
CA ARG A 15 5.58 5.41 0.65
C ARG A 15 4.12 5.36 0.24
N VAL A 16 3.84 5.51 -1.06
CA VAL A 16 2.46 5.45 -1.59
C VAL A 16 1.85 4.07 -1.33
N MET A 17 2.57 2.98 -1.63
CA MET A 17 2.08 1.62 -1.40
C MET A 17 1.83 1.34 0.08
N HIS A 18 2.73 1.81 0.95
CA HIS A 18 2.61 1.60 2.39
C HIS A 18 1.41 2.32 2.98
N TRP A 19 1.13 3.57 2.60
CA TRP A 19 -0.02 4.34 3.10
C TRP A 19 -1.34 3.94 2.42
N ALA A 20 -1.31 3.45 1.19
CA ALA A 20 -2.52 2.97 0.50
C ALA A 20 -3.13 1.72 1.16
N LEU A 21 -2.29 0.86 1.74
CA LEU A 21 -2.72 -0.38 2.40
C LEU A 21 -3.65 -0.15 3.61
N PRO A 22 -3.29 0.65 4.64
CA PRO A 22 -4.19 0.95 5.75
C PRO A 22 -5.43 1.72 5.31
N ILE A 23 -5.34 2.61 4.30
CA ILE A 23 -6.51 3.31 3.75
C ILE A 23 -7.51 2.30 3.18
N LEU A 24 -7.05 1.35 2.36
CA LEU A 24 -7.91 0.32 1.78
C LEU A 24 -8.49 -0.64 2.83
N VAL A 25 -7.74 -0.95 3.88
CA VAL A 25 -8.24 -1.75 5.01
C VAL A 25 -9.35 -0.99 5.76
N VAL A 26 -9.19 0.32 5.99
CA VAL A 26 -10.23 1.15 6.60
C VAL A 26 -11.46 1.23 5.69
N CYS A 27 -11.28 1.41 4.38
CA CYS A 27 -12.39 1.38 3.41
C CYS A 27 -13.14 0.05 3.46
N ALA A 28 -12.43 -1.09 3.44
CA ALA A 28 -13.02 -2.42 3.53
C ALA A 28 -13.73 -2.68 4.87
N TRP A 29 -13.25 -2.07 5.97
CA TRP A 29 -13.93 -2.15 7.26
C TRP A 29 -15.20 -1.29 7.29
N LEU A 30 -15.17 -0.10 6.70
CA LEU A 30 -16.33 0.79 6.61
C LEU A 30 -17.45 0.20 5.74
N THR A 31 -17.11 -0.50 4.64
CA THR A 31 -18.11 -1.21 3.82
C THR A 31 -18.88 -2.27 4.60
N ARG A 32 -18.35 -2.78 5.72
CA ARG A 32 -19.07 -3.72 6.59
C ARG A 32 -20.17 -3.05 7.42
N LYS A 33 -20.05 -1.75 7.69
CA LYS A 33 -21.05 -0.98 8.45
C LYS A 33 -22.18 -0.43 7.57
N LEU A 34 -21.97 -0.40 6.27
CA LEU A 34 -22.94 0.09 5.29
C LEU A 34 -23.80 -1.08 4.83
N GLU A 35 -25.10 -1.03 5.13
CA GLU A 35 -26.08 -2.04 4.69
C GLU A 35 -26.35 -1.90 3.17
N GLY A 36 -26.60 -3.00 2.48
CA GLY A 36 -26.86 -3.04 1.02
C GLY A 36 -25.74 -3.66 0.17
N ASP A 37 -25.62 -3.27 -1.10
CA ASP A 37 -24.65 -3.82 -2.08
C ASP A 37 -23.18 -3.36 -1.86
N TRP A 38 -22.86 -2.92 -0.65
CA TRP A 38 -21.51 -2.49 -0.27
C TRP A 38 -20.52 -3.65 -0.14
N PHE A 39 -21.03 -4.89 -0.10
CA PHE A 39 -20.19 -6.08 -0.18
C PHE A 39 -19.39 -6.14 -1.49
N ALA A 40 -19.96 -5.69 -2.62
CA ALA A 40 -19.22 -5.59 -3.88
C ALA A 40 -18.01 -4.63 -3.76
N TRP A 41 -18.18 -3.52 -3.04
CA TRP A 41 -17.09 -2.58 -2.74
C TRP A 41 -16.05 -3.19 -1.80
N HIS A 42 -16.46 -3.96 -0.79
CA HIS A 42 -15.54 -4.70 0.07
C HIS A 42 -14.63 -5.63 -0.74
N VAL A 43 -15.20 -6.39 -1.68
CA VAL A 43 -14.46 -7.32 -2.55
C VAL A 43 -13.48 -6.55 -3.45
N ARG A 44 -13.89 -5.41 -4.04
CA ARG A 44 -13.00 -4.53 -4.82
C ARG A 44 -11.83 -4.00 -4.00
N CYS A 45 -12.08 -3.58 -2.76
CA CYS A 45 -11.02 -3.18 -1.82
C CYS A 45 -10.06 -4.34 -1.55
N GLY A 46 -10.57 -5.56 -1.37
CA GLY A 46 -9.75 -6.77 -1.24
C GLY A 46 -8.83 -7.02 -2.42
N TYR A 47 -9.34 -6.89 -3.66
CA TYR A 47 -8.50 -6.99 -4.86
C TYR A 47 -7.43 -5.90 -4.94
N ALA A 48 -7.77 -4.66 -4.57
CA ALA A 48 -6.78 -3.57 -4.53
C ALA A 48 -5.67 -3.83 -3.48
N VAL A 49 -6.03 -4.38 -2.31
CA VAL A 49 -5.06 -4.82 -1.30
C VAL A 49 -4.15 -5.92 -1.85
N LEU A 50 -4.71 -6.93 -2.54
CA LEU A 50 -3.91 -8.00 -3.16
C LEU A 50 -2.91 -7.45 -4.17
N VAL A 51 -3.32 -6.51 -5.02
CA VAL A 51 -2.42 -5.84 -5.97
C VAL A 51 -1.30 -5.11 -5.22
N ILE A 52 -1.62 -4.29 -4.21
CA ILE A 52 -0.61 -3.56 -3.44
C ILE A 52 0.38 -4.51 -2.75
N VAL A 53 -0.11 -5.60 -2.16
CA VAL A 53 0.75 -6.60 -1.51
C VAL A 53 1.65 -7.29 -2.54
N ALA A 54 1.12 -7.67 -3.70
CA ALA A 54 1.92 -8.27 -4.77
C ALA A 54 3.02 -7.31 -5.27
N THR A 55 2.69 -6.04 -5.49
CA THR A 55 3.67 -5.03 -5.89
C THR A 55 4.70 -4.80 -4.79
N ARG A 56 4.28 -4.85 -3.51
CA ARG A 56 5.19 -4.71 -2.36
C ARG A 56 6.19 -5.86 -2.27
N ILE A 57 5.70 -7.09 -2.45
CA ILE A 57 6.54 -8.30 -2.48
C ILE A 57 7.53 -8.19 -3.65
N THR A 58 7.04 -7.84 -4.85
CA THR A 58 7.88 -7.64 -6.04
C THR A 58 8.98 -6.59 -5.79
N TRP A 59 8.63 -5.47 -5.13
CA TRP A 59 9.60 -4.45 -4.75
C TRP A 59 10.61 -4.94 -3.72
N GLY A 60 10.25 -5.86 -2.82
CA GLY A 60 11.22 -6.49 -1.92
C GLY A 60 12.25 -7.37 -2.62
N PHE A 61 11.96 -7.86 -3.83
CA PHE A 61 12.89 -8.63 -4.65
C PHE A 61 13.68 -7.75 -5.64
N VAL A 62 13.06 -6.70 -6.18
CA VAL A 62 13.68 -5.79 -7.17
C VAL A 62 14.42 -4.65 -6.50
N GLY A 63 13.84 -4.08 -5.44
CA GLY A 63 14.35 -2.96 -4.67
C GLY A 63 15.05 -3.44 -3.40
N THR A 64 16.31 -3.85 -3.53
CA THR A 64 17.48 -3.46 -2.71
C THR A 64 18.55 -4.55 -2.83
N ARG A 65 19.47 -4.40 -3.77
CA ARG A 65 20.90 -4.49 -3.41
C ARG A 65 21.31 -3.04 -3.09
N TYR A 66 22.13 -2.87 -2.04
CA TYR A 66 22.75 -1.63 -1.53
C TYR A 66 21.92 -0.80 -0.55
#